data_AF-A0A7C2QJK5-F1
#
_entry.id   AF-A0A7C2QJK5-F1
#
_cell.length_a   1.000
_cell.length_b   1.000
_cell.length_c   1.000
_cell.angle_alpha   90.00
_cell.angle_beta   90.00
_cell.angle_gamma   90.00
#
_symmetry.space_group_name_H-M   'P 1'
#
loop_
_entity.id
_entity.type
_entity.pdbx_description
1 polymer ?
#
loop_
_entity_poly.entity_id
_entity_poly.type
_entity_poly.pdbx_seq_one_letter_code
_entity_poly.pdbx_strand_id
1 'polypeptide(L)'
;MKRRLTGALICSTLLLLAILVGSDRLTDAQVAVSTGVRIQILSATISPERRVIVTFRLTDDRGMPLDRTGVRTEGRVEINVILARINRGDRQYTAYTTRQQTGAVLGTVTQAWVDTGGTFADSSDGTVVYTSGTVLPENYDPTVTHTVGISAVRDLTAALGKRFVANATFDFIPAGGEVSPIRDVVPTAACNQCHDQLQAHGGRYVTVKTCVLCHQPQTVDPDTGNTVDFKVMIHKIHRGRDLPSVRAGTPYRIVGFMGRVFDFSTVGFPQDIRNCTTCHAAGATQADNHLTQPSRATCGSCHDNVNFATGEGHLGIVQRDDTRCGRCHQPTSSDEFDLSVAGAHTIPFKSRQLPGVVFKIVSVTDTAPGRTPTVLFTIQDRSGRPIAPSAMTRLALVLGGPTTDYAWWVSEDARGATGPDAEGNYRYTFRTPLPADARGTYVVGIEGYRNITLDPGPADPGDPANTVRDAGDNVVQYFAV
;
A
#
# COMPACT_ATOMS: atom_id res chain seq x y z
N MET A 1 16.76 -40.68 73.54
CA MET A 1 18.24 -40.81 73.54
C MET A 1 18.79 -39.86 72.47
N LYS A 2 19.59 -38.85 72.87
CA LYS A 2 20.42 -37.88 72.07
C LYS A 2 19.67 -36.88 71.14
N ARG A 3 19.52 -35.59 71.54
CA ARG A 3 20.39 -34.37 71.35
C ARG A 3 20.10 -33.63 70.02
N ARG A 4 19.43 -32.45 70.03
CA ARG A 4 19.91 -31.02 70.13
C ARG A 4 20.68 -30.56 68.87
N LEU A 5 20.60 -29.36 68.28
CA LEU A 5 19.91 -28.04 68.39
C LEU A 5 20.27 -27.29 67.07
N THR A 6 19.49 -26.36 66.47
CA THR A 6 19.53 -24.86 66.58
C THR A 6 18.61 -24.33 65.45
N GLY A 7 17.67 -23.37 65.52
CA GLY A 7 17.46 -22.17 66.34
C GLY A 7 18.08 -20.94 65.66
N ALA A 8 17.46 -19.77 65.43
CA ALA A 8 16.10 -19.25 65.54
C ALA A 8 16.08 -17.86 64.83
N LEU A 9 14.89 -17.40 64.42
CA LEU A 9 14.60 -16.11 63.78
C LEU A 9 14.82 -14.91 64.71
N ILE A 10 15.23 -13.77 64.14
CA ILE A 10 15.41 -12.46 64.80
C ILE A 10 14.26 -11.53 64.38
N CYS A 11 13.69 -10.80 65.34
CA CYS A 11 13.02 -9.52 65.12
C CYS A 11 13.02 -8.70 66.42
N SER A 12 13.42 -7.41 66.37
CA SER A 12 12.73 -6.25 66.98
C SER A 12 13.65 -5.02 67.20
N THR A 13 13.38 -3.98 66.41
CA THR A 13 13.19 -2.52 66.69
C THR A 13 14.11 -1.65 67.59
N LEU A 14 14.57 -0.55 66.93
CA LEU A 14 14.62 0.90 67.27
C LEU A 14 15.64 1.50 68.29
N LEU A 15 16.46 2.47 67.82
CA LEU A 15 16.56 3.85 68.38
C LEU A 15 17.27 4.86 67.43
N LEU A 16 16.88 6.15 67.56
CA LEU A 16 17.11 7.41 66.81
C LEU A 16 18.55 7.98 66.73
N LEU A 17 18.87 8.81 65.69
CA LEU A 17 18.85 10.30 65.71
C LEU A 17 19.38 10.96 64.39
N ALA A 18 18.89 12.17 64.11
CA ALA A 18 18.82 12.94 62.87
C ALA A 18 20.10 13.59 62.29
N ILE A 19 20.11 13.84 60.96
CA ILE A 19 20.81 14.97 60.31
C ILE A 19 19.99 15.50 59.11
N LEU A 20 19.59 16.77 59.21
CA LEU A 20 19.16 17.76 58.20
C LEU A 20 18.85 17.26 56.77
N VAL A 21 17.55 17.20 56.42
CA VAL A 21 17.13 17.28 55.01
C VAL A 21 16.85 18.74 54.69
N GLY A 22 17.76 19.31 53.91
CA GLY A 22 17.59 20.61 53.28
C GLY A 22 16.33 20.63 52.42
N SER A 23 15.61 21.72 52.53
CA SER A 23 14.56 22.13 51.61
C SER A 23 15.12 22.29 50.21
N ASP A 24 14.88 21.32 49.33
CA ASP A 24 14.85 21.58 47.90
C ASP A 24 13.56 20.99 47.34
N ARG A 25 12.57 21.88 47.27
CA ARG A 25 11.45 21.74 46.36
C ARG A 25 12.02 21.64 44.94
N LEU A 26 12.18 20.43 44.44
CA LEU A 26 12.21 20.20 43.00
C LEU A 26 10.77 20.34 42.50
N THR A 27 10.34 21.57 42.31
CA THR A 27 9.27 21.92 41.38
C THR A 27 9.78 21.65 39.98
N ASP A 28 9.73 20.40 39.54
CA ASP A 28 9.95 20.03 38.15
C ASP A 28 8.83 19.08 37.70
N ALA A 29 7.60 19.57 37.84
CA ALA A 29 6.55 19.21 36.91
C ALA A 29 6.77 20.03 35.63
N GLN A 30 7.84 19.74 34.88
CA GLN A 30 7.79 19.98 33.44
C GLN A 30 6.62 19.14 32.93
N VAL A 31 5.47 19.78 32.73
CA VAL A 31 4.31 19.14 32.10
C VAL A 31 4.81 18.70 30.73
N ALA A 32 5.09 17.40 30.56
CA ALA A 32 5.58 16.86 29.32
C ALA A 32 4.64 17.30 28.19
N VAL A 33 5.17 18.11 27.28
CA VAL A 33 4.48 18.67 26.11
C VAL A 33 3.63 17.59 25.49
N SER A 34 2.32 17.82 25.39
CA SER A 34 1.45 16.80 24.82
C SER A 34 1.72 16.67 23.33
N THR A 35 1.79 15.44 22.84
CA THR A 35 2.10 15.12 21.44
C THR A 35 0.84 14.93 20.62
N GLY A 36 1.00 14.93 19.30
CA GLY A 36 -0.08 14.56 18.40
C GLY A 36 -1.08 15.66 18.13
N VAL A 37 -1.92 15.36 17.15
CA VAL A 37 -3.14 16.09 16.83
C VAL A 37 -4.13 15.07 16.32
N ARG A 38 -5.37 15.17 16.80
CA ARG A 38 -6.52 14.43 16.33
C ARG A 38 -7.59 15.43 15.97
N ILE A 39 -8.33 15.11 14.91
CA ILE A 39 -9.44 15.91 14.45
C ILE A 39 -10.69 15.04 14.31
N GLN A 40 -11.81 15.54 14.82
CA GLN A 40 -13.12 14.95 14.63
C GLN A 40 -14.07 16.01 14.08
N ILE A 41 -14.61 15.80 12.89
CA ILE A 41 -15.68 16.66 12.37
C ILE A 41 -16.98 16.24 13.05
N LEU A 42 -17.63 17.19 13.72
CA LEU A 42 -18.86 16.98 14.49
C LEU A 42 -20.10 17.24 13.62
N SER A 43 -20.05 18.27 12.77
CA SER A 43 -21.13 18.58 11.83
C SER A 43 -20.64 19.45 10.68
N ALA A 44 -21.38 19.42 9.57
CA ALA A 44 -21.24 20.35 8.46
C ALA A 44 -22.63 20.76 7.94
N THR A 45 -22.82 22.04 7.66
CA THR A 45 -24.06 22.59 7.08
C THR A 45 -23.73 23.65 6.03
N ILE A 46 -24.72 24.04 5.23
CA ILE A 46 -24.60 25.15 4.28
C ILE A 46 -25.55 26.26 4.74
N SER A 47 -25.03 27.47 4.92
CA SER A 47 -25.81 28.63 5.33
C SER A 47 -26.69 29.17 4.17
N PRO A 48 -27.68 30.03 4.45
CA PRO A 48 -28.44 30.74 3.41
C PRO A 48 -27.56 31.54 2.43
N GLU A 49 -26.41 32.04 2.91
CA GLU A 49 -25.40 32.73 2.10
C GLU A 49 -24.51 31.76 1.30
N ARG A 50 -24.86 30.47 1.24
CA ARG A 50 -24.13 29.39 0.53
C ARG A 50 -22.71 29.18 1.04
N ARG A 51 -22.45 29.49 2.31
CA ARG A 51 -21.17 29.19 2.96
C ARG A 51 -21.27 27.88 3.72
N VAL A 52 -20.23 27.06 3.65
CA VAL A 52 -20.16 25.82 4.43
C VAL A 52 -19.70 26.18 5.84
N ILE A 53 -20.50 25.78 6.83
CA ILE A 53 -20.18 25.90 8.26
C ILE A 53 -19.82 24.51 8.77
N VAL A 54 -18.65 24.37 9.36
CA VAL A 54 -18.12 23.08 9.85
C VAL A 54 -17.76 23.22 11.31
N THR A 55 -18.31 22.34 12.15
CA THR A 55 -17.89 22.23 13.55
C THR A 55 -16.98 21.03 13.69
N PHE A 56 -15.79 21.20 14.24
CA PHE A 56 -14.86 20.11 14.51
C PHE A 56 -14.17 20.28 15.85
N ARG A 57 -13.63 19.19 16.40
CA ARG A 57 -12.88 19.17 17.65
C ARG A 57 -11.43 18.78 17.40
N LEU A 58 -10.51 19.51 18.03
CA LEU A 58 -9.08 19.23 18.03
C LEU A 58 -8.65 18.70 19.41
N THR A 59 -7.95 17.58 19.42
CA THR A 59 -7.35 17.02 20.63
C THR A 59 -5.93 16.52 20.40
N ASP A 60 -5.17 16.34 21.47
CA ASP A 60 -3.87 15.67 21.44
C ASP A 60 -3.99 14.14 21.56
N ASP A 61 -2.86 13.44 21.65
CA ASP A 61 -2.84 11.98 21.78
C ASP A 61 -3.46 11.48 23.11
N ARG A 62 -3.54 12.35 24.12
CA ARG A 62 -4.14 12.07 25.43
C ARG A 62 -5.63 12.45 25.46
N GLY A 63 -6.17 12.98 24.36
CA GLY A 63 -7.57 13.42 24.28
C GLY A 63 -7.81 14.80 24.90
N MET A 64 -6.77 15.53 25.27
CA MET A 64 -6.94 16.89 25.80
C MET A 64 -7.24 17.87 24.66
N PRO A 65 -8.13 18.84 24.89
CA PRO A 65 -8.41 19.91 23.94
C PRO A 65 -7.15 20.64 23.46
N LEU A 66 -7.08 20.92 22.15
CA LEU A 66 -6.05 21.76 21.57
C LEU A 66 -6.58 23.15 21.21
N ASP A 67 -5.80 24.17 21.55
CA ASP A 67 -5.96 25.51 21.01
C ASP A 67 -5.24 25.62 19.67
N ARG A 68 -6.03 25.83 18.61
CA ARG A 68 -5.55 25.98 17.24
C ARG A 68 -4.49 27.06 17.08
N THR A 69 -4.60 28.17 17.83
CA THR A 69 -3.71 29.32 17.67
C THR A 69 -2.33 29.12 18.28
N GLY A 70 -2.17 28.12 19.15
CA GLY A 70 -0.93 27.87 19.88
C GLY A 70 -0.72 28.78 21.11
N VAL A 71 -1.72 29.57 21.51
CA VAL A 71 -1.60 30.51 22.65
C VAL A 71 -1.75 29.80 23.99
N ARG A 72 -2.72 28.89 24.10
CA ARG A 72 -3.03 28.15 25.33
C ARG A 72 -2.43 26.75 25.39
N THR A 73 -2.24 26.13 24.22
CA THR A 73 -1.60 24.82 24.09
C THR A 73 -0.40 24.94 23.17
N GLU A 74 0.71 24.32 23.53
CA GLU A 74 1.93 24.41 22.74
C GLU A 74 1.76 23.83 21.33
N GLY A 75 2.35 24.52 20.35
CA GLY A 75 2.31 24.18 18.94
C GLY A 75 1.03 24.60 18.24
N ARG A 76 1.14 25.59 17.35
CA ARG A 76 0.04 26.05 16.51
C ARG A 76 -0.48 24.90 15.63
N VAL A 77 -1.80 24.80 15.50
CA VAL A 77 -2.46 23.87 14.60
C VAL A 77 -2.89 24.61 13.33
N GLU A 78 -2.20 24.37 12.23
CA GLU A 78 -2.60 24.86 10.92
C GLU A 78 -3.75 24.00 10.36
N ILE A 79 -4.81 24.65 9.90
CA ILE A 79 -6.01 23.99 9.37
C ILE A 79 -6.18 24.36 7.91
N ASN A 80 -6.29 23.34 7.06
CA ASN A 80 -6.71 23.46 5.67
C ASN A 80 -8.05 22.76 5.47
N VAL A 81 -9.00 23.44 4.82
CA VAL A 81 -10.33 22.91 4.53
C VAL A 81 -10.50 22.74 3.03
N ILE A 82 -11.09 21.63 2.60
CA ILE A 82 -11.41 21.32 1.19
C ILE A 82 -12.91 21.04 1.12
N LEU A 83 -13.58 21.60 0.12
CA LEU A 83 -15.01 21.41 -0.09
C LEU A 83 -15.23 20.77 -1.47
N ALA A 84 -15.96 19.66 -1.51
CA ALA A 84 -16.27 18.97 -2.76
C ALA A 84 -17.70 18.42 -2.76
N ARG A 85 -18.16 17.99 -3.94
CA ARG A 85 -19.43 17.27 -4.12
C ARG A 85 -19.26 16.09 -5.08
N ILE A 86 -20.24 15.20 -5.07
CA ILE A 86 -20.43 14.20 -6.12
C ILE A 86 -21.92 14.18 -6.49
N ASN A 87 -22.26 14.51 -7.74
CA ASN A 87 -23.65 14.52 -8.16
C ASN A 87 -24.16 13.09 -8.42
N ARG A 88 -25.48 12.92 -8.49
CA ARG A 88 -26.07 11.66 -8.97
C ARG A 88 -25.62 11.38 -10.39
N GLY A 89 -25.15 10.17 -10.64
CA GLY A 89 -24.60 9.75 -11.93
C GLY A 89 -23.11 10.03 -12.09
N ASP A 90 -22.54 10.95 -11.31
CA ASP A 90 -21.09 11.18 -11.30
C ASP A 90 -20.38 10.03 -10.58
N ARG A 91 -19.12 9.81 -10.98
CA ARG A 91 -18.24 8.79 -10.39
C ARG A 91 -17.02 9.38 -9.71
N GLN A 92 -16.88 10.71 -9.75
CA GLN A 92 -15.72 11.46 -9.28
C GLN A 92 -16.22 12.65 -8.47
N TYR A 93 -15.44 13.05 -7.47
CA TYR A 93 -15.67 14.31 -6.80
C TYR A 93 -15.40 15.48 -7.75
N THR A 94 -16.10 16.59 -7.51
CA THR A 94 -15.79 17.92 -8.07
C THR A 94 -15.58 18.87 -6.89
N ALA A 95 -14.44 19.54 -6.86
CA ALA A 95 -14.11 20.49 -5.81
C ALA A 95 -14.85 21.82 -6.03
N TYR A 96 -15.37 22.39 -4.95
CA TYR A 96 -15.84 23.77 -4.90
C TYR A 96 -14.67 24.74 -4.66
N THR A 97 -13.75 24.34 -3.79
CA THR A 97 -12.57 25.13 -3.45
C THR A 97 -11.53 24.97 -4.54
N THR A 98 -11.20 26.07 -5.21
CA THR A 98 -10.30 26.07 -6.38
C THR A 98 -9.33 27.25 -6.34
N ARG A 99 -8.29 27.18 -7.15
CA ARG A 99 -7.38 28.30 -7.44
C ARG A 99 -7.10 28.39 -8.93
N GLN A 100 -6.66 29.56 -9.37
CA GLN A 100 -6.02 29.73 -10.68
C GLN A 100 -4.53 29.40 -10.54
N GLN A 101 -4.02 28.57 -11.45
CA GLN A 101 -2.60 28.23 -11.53
C GLN A 101 -2.13 28.43 -12.96
N THR A 102 -1.04 29.18 -13.15
CA THR A 102 -0.42 29.39 -14.45
C THR A 102 0.80 28.49 -14.58
N GLY A 103 0.93 27.85 -15.74
CA GLY A 103 2.10 27.06 -16.10
C GLY A 103 2.50 27.22 -17.56
N ALA A 104 3.67 26.70 -17.90
CA ALA A 104 4.34 26.94 -19.19
C ALA A 104 3.62 26.35 -20.42
N VAL A 105 2.87 25.24 -20.26
CA VAL A 105 2.30 24.49 -21.39
C VAL A 105 0.83 24.84 -21.64
N LEU A 106 0.00 24.87 -20.60
CA LEU A 106 -1.44 25.11 -20.72
C LEU A 106 -1.86 26.55 -20.39
N GLY A 107 -0.93 27.42 -19.98
CA GLY A 107 -1.27 28.74 -19.47
C GLY A 107 -2.00 28.65 -18.13
N THR A 108 -3.05 29.45 -17.94
CA THR A 108 -3.83 29.49 -16.70
C THR A 108 -4.93 28.44 -16.70
N VAL A 109 -4.92 27.58 -15.68
CA VAL A 109 -5.92 26.53 -15.44
C VAL A 109 -6.52 26.67 -14.06
N THR A 110 -7.76 26.23 -13.91
CA THR A 110 -8.40 26.06 -12.60
C THR A 110 -7.99 24.71 -12.01
N GLN A 111 -7.50 24.70 -10.77
CA GLN A 111 -7.17 23.50 -10.02
C GLN A 111 -8.02 23.42 -8.75
N ALA A 112 -8.40 22.21 -8.33
CA ALA A 112 -8.90 22.04 -6.97
C ALA A 112 -7.84 22.48 -5.94
N TRP A 113 -8.29 23.10 -4.87
CA TRP A 113 -7.45 23.69 -3.85
C TRP A 113 -8.12 23.65 -2.48
N VAL A 114 -7.40 24.11 -1.46
CA VAL A 114 -7.98 24.39 -0.15
C VAL A 114 -8.76 25.70 -0.19
N ASP A 115 -9.72 25.85 0.71
CA ASP A 115 -10.49 27.08 0.88
C ASP A 115 -9.58 28.25 1.28
N THR A 116 -9.95 29.45 0.86
CA THR A 116 -9.23 30.69 1.18
C THR A 116 -10.21 31.73 1.69
N GLY A 117 -9.81 32.47 2.74
CA GLY A 117 -10.63 33.54 3.31
C GLY A 117 -11.74 33.07 4.26
N GLY A 118 -11.70 31.80 4.70
CA GLY A 118 -12.59 31.32 5.76
C GLY A 118 -12.23 31.88 7.13
N THR A 119 -13.19 31.81 8.06
CA THR A 119 -13.06 32.33 9.42
C THR A 119 -13.22 31.23 10.45
N PHE A 120 -12.57 31.41 11.61
CA PHE A 120 -12.58 30.46 12.72
C PHE A 120 -13.18 31.13 13.95
N ALA A 121 -14.04 30.40 14.67
CA ALA A 121 -14.45 30.70 16.03
C ALA A 121 -14.01 29.54 16.94
N ASP A 122 -12.95 29.78 17.72
CA ASP A 122 -12.33 28.78 18.60
C ASP A 122 -12.96 28.82 20.00
N SER A 123 -13.25 27.65 20.57
CA SER A 123 -13.72 27.47 21.94
C SER A 123 -12.60 26.97 22.87
N SER A 124 -12.79 27.08 24.18
CA SER A 124 -11.82 26.57 25.18
C SER A 124 -11.80 25.06 25.32
N ASP A 125 -12.83 24.37 24.87
CA ASP A 125 -12.94 22.91 24.89
C ASP A 125 -12.32 22.25 23.64
N GLY A 126 -11.62 23.01 22.80
CA GLY A 126 -10.99 22.52 21.57
C GLY A 126 -11.96 22.35 20.40
N THR A 127 -13.23 22.73 20.58
CA THR A 127 -14.19 22.82 19.49
C THR A 127 -13.93 24.09 18.68
N VAL A 128 -14.01 23.97 17.36
CA VAL A 128 -13.79 25.06 16.41
C VAL A 128 -14.94 25.06 15.41
N VAL A 129 -15.55 26.23 15.21
CA VAL A 129 -16.49 26.48 14.12
C VAL A 129 -15.75 27.20 13.00
N TYR A 130 -15.75 26.60 11.82
CA TYR A 130 -15.19 27.16 10.60
C TYR A 130 -16.31 27.58 9.65
N THR A 131 -16.24 28.79 9.12
CA THR A 131 -17.13 29.27 8.05
C THR A 131 -16.30 29.49 6.80
N SER A 132 -16.69 28.85 5.69
CA SER A 132 -15.94 28.91 4.44
C SER A 132 -15.85 30.31 3.85
N GLY A 133 -14.70 30.62 3.27
CA GLY A 133 -14.48 31.81 2.44
C GLY A 133 -15.07 31.61 1.04
N THR A 134 -15.02 30.39 0.52
CA THR A 134 -15.74 29.98 -0.70
C THR A 134 -17.24 30.06 -0.48
N VAL A 135 -17.92 30.71 -1.43
CA VAL A 135 -19.38 30.70 -1.56
C VAL A 135 -19.73 29.66 -2.62
N LEU A 136 -20.52 28.65 -2.26
CA LEU A 136 -20.94 27.61 -3.21
C LEU A 136 -21.79 28.21 -4.34
N PRO A 137 -21.78 27.67 -5.57
CA PRO A 137 -22.58 28.20 -6.69
C PRO A 137 -24.07 28.31 -6.37
N GLU A 138 -24.79 29.25 -6.98
CA GLU A 138 -26.24 29.44 -6.73
C GLU A 138 -27.07 28.20 -7.05
N ASN A 139 -26.62 27.43 -8.02
CA ASN A 139 -27.24 26.20 -8.49
C ASN A 139 -26.62 24.93 -7.91
N TYR A 140 -25.97 24.99 -6.74
CA TYR A 140 -25.54 23.77 -6.07
C TYR A 140 -26.76 22.89 -5.75
N ASP A 141 -26.64 21.58 -5.94
CA ASP A 141 -27.73 20.63 -5.66
C ASP A 141 -27.68 20.23 -4.18
N PRO A 142 -28.64 20.63 -3.33
CA PRO A 142 -28.61 20.29 -1.91
C PRO A 142 -28.98 18.83 -1.63
N THR A 143 -29.39 18.06 -2.65
CA THR A 143 -29.89 16.68 -2.53
C THR A 143 -28.83 15.61 -2.83
N VAL A 144 -27.58 16.03 -3.06
CA VAL A 144 -26.44 15.14 -3.33
C VAL A 144 -25.37 15.25 -2.26
N THR A 145 -24.48 14.27 -2.24
CA THR A 145 -23.36 14.23 -1.30
C THR A 145 -22.42 15.41 -1.49
N HIS A 146 -22.20 16.12 -0.40
CA HIS A 146 -21.14 17.09 -0.19
C HIS A 146 -20.13 16.51 0.78
N THR A 147 -18.86 16.84 0.59
CA THR A 147 -17.77 16.35 1.44
C THR A 147 -16.93 17.53 1.90
N VAL A 148 -16.72 17.61 3.21
CA VAL A 148 -15.66 18.43 3.81
C VAL A 148 -14.45 17.55 4.07
N GLY A 149 -13.27 17.98 3.63
CA GLY A 149 -11.99 17.44 4.07
C GLY A 149 -11.24 18.46 4.91
N ILE A 150 -10.66 18.05 6.03
CA ILE A 150 -9.79 18.89 6.85
C ILE A 150 -8.43 18.22 7.04
N SER A 151 -7.36 18.97 6.80
CA SER A 151 -6.00 18.63 7.22
C SER A 151 -5.60 19.54 8.38
N ALA A 152 -5.23 18.92 9.50
CA ALA A 152 -4.70 19.58 10.68
C ALA A 152 -3.21 19.24 10.82
N VAL A 153 -2.37 20.26 10.94
CA VAL A 153 -0.93 20.10 11.19
C VAL A 153 -0.56 20.86 12.44
N ARG A 154 -0.22 20.13 13.51
CA ARG A 154 0.32 20.72 14.74
C ARG A 154 1.84 20.79 14.65
N ASP A 155 2.38 21.99 14.77
CA ASP A 155 3.82 22.22 14.72
C ASP A 155 4.41 22.27 16.13
N LEU A 156 5.13 21.21 16.51
CA LEU A 156 5.89 21.13 17.77
C LEU A 156 7.40 21.12 17.48
N THR A 157 7.83 21.72 16.37
CA THR A 157 9.25 21.68 15.96
C THR A 157 10.13 22.40 16.98
N ALA A 158 9.68 23.53 17.54
CA ALA A 158 10.43 24.25 18.56
C ALA A 158 10.63 23.44 19.85
N ALA A 159 9.65 22.61 20.22
CA ALA A 159 9.62 21.86 21.47
C ALA A 159 10.27 20.47 21.34
N LEU A 160 9.98 19.78 20.24
CA LEU A 160 10.23 18.35 20.04
C LEU A 160 10.89 18.03 18.70
N GLY A 161 11.14 19.03 17.84
CA GLY A 161 11.67 18.80 16.49
C GLY A 161 10.71 18.04 15.56
N LYS A 162 9.40 18.03 15.85
CA LYS A 162 8.40 17.22 15.13
C LYS A 162 7.12 17.98 14.80
N ARG A 163 6.52 17.60 13.67
CA ARG A 163 5.15 17.98 13.28
C ARG A 163 4.23 16.76 13.38
N PHE A 164 2.99 17.00 13.76
CA PHE A 164 1.95 15.96 13.82
C PHE A 164 0.83 16.31 12.86
N VAL A 165 0.26 15.30 12.21
CA VAL A 165 -0.71 15.47 11.12
C VAL A 165 -1.92 14.59 11.36
N ALA A 166 -3.11 15.15 11.16
CA ALA A 166 -4.35 14.41 11.09
C ALA A 166 -5.19 14.89 9.91
N ASN A 167 -5.91 13.96 9.27
CA ASN A 167 -6.91 14.28 8.27
C ASN A 167 -8.27 13.74 8.73
N ALA A 168 -9.33 14.49 8.47
CA ALA A 168 -10.70 14.05 8.68
C ALA A 168 -11.55 14.41 7.46
N THR A 169 -12.55 13.60 7.17
CA THR A 169 -13.54 13.88 6.13
C THR A 169 -14.94 13.66 6.66
N PHE A 170 -15.91 14.43 6.18
CA PHE A 170 -17.30 14.32 6.57
C PHE A 170 -18.19 14.46 5.33
N ASP A 171 -18.92 13.39 5.02
CA ASP A 171 -19.88 13.36 3.92
C ASP A 171 -21.28 13.70 4.47
N PHE A 172 -22.02 14.57 3.78
CA PHE A 172 -23.33 15.02 4.21
C PHE A 172 -24.22 15.42 3.02
N ILE A 173 -25.54 15.35 3.20
CA ILE A 173 -26.52 15.90 2.26
C ILE A 173 -27.19 17.11 2.91
N PRO A 174 -27.04 18.33 2.35
CA PRO A 174 -27.62 19.55 2.91
C PRO A 174 -29.15 19.49 3.11
N ALA A 175 -29.89 18.86 2.20
CA ALA A 175 -31.33 18.64 2.30
C ALA A 175 -31.74 17.52 3.27
N GLY A 176 -30.77 16.87 3.93
CA GLY A 176 -30.98 15.66 4.72
C GLY A 176 -31.07 14.39 3.86
N GLY A 177 -31.12 13.24 4.53
CA GLY A 177 -31.19 11.92 3.90
C GLY A 177 -29.88 11.12 3.99
N GLU A 178 -29.90 9.93 3.40
CA GLU A 178 -28.75 9.03 3.38
C GLU A 178 -27.70 9.53 2.38
N VAL A 179 -26.43 9.55 2.80
CA VAL A 179 -25.30 9.97 1.98
C VAL A 179 -25.15 9.04 0.77
N SER A 180 -25.44 9.56 -0.42
CA SER A 180 -25.25 8.87 -1.70
C SER A 180 -25.27 9.89 -2.86
N PRO A 181 -24.41 9.75 -3.88
CA PRO A 181 -23.37 8.73 -4.01
C PRO A 181 -22.11 9.05 -3.19
N ILE A 182 -21.20 8.07 -3.04
CA ILE A 182 -19.84 8.26 -2.53
C ILE A 182 -18.83 7.71 -3.52
N ARG A 183 -17.55 8.10 -3.35
CA ARG A 183 -16.41 7.47 -4.01
C ARG A 183 -15.45 6.88 -2.98
N ASP A 184 -15.37 5.56 -2.94
CA ASP A 184 -14.55 4.77 -2.04
C ASP A 184 -14.07 3.49 -2.75
N VAL A 185 -12.95 3.60 -3.46
CA VAL A 185 -12.44 2.58 -4.40
C VAL A 185 -11.19 1.87 -3.89
N VAL A 186 -10.32 2.57 -3.15
CA VAL A 186 -9.10 2.01 -2.57
C VAL A 186 -8.92 2.52 -1.13
N PRO A 187 -8.67 1.64 -0.15
CA PRO A 187 -8.45 2.06 1.23
C PRO A 187 -7.01 2.56 1.43
N THR A 188 -6.79 3.52 2.32
CA THR A 188 -5.45 4.03 2.68
C THR A 188 -4.50 2.91 3.13
N ALA A 189 -5.02 1.88 3.81
CA ALA A 189 -4.25 0.75 4.29
C ALA A 189 -3.58 -0.06 3.17
N ALA A 190 -4.18 -0.08 1.97
CA ALA A 190 -3.58 -0.75 0.81
C ALA A 190 -2.28 -0.06 0.38
N CYS A 191 -2.25 1.29 0.40
CA CYS A 191 -1.03 2.06 0.10
C CYS A 191 0.09 1.80 1.12
N ASN A 192 -0.28 1.70 2.40
CA ASN A 192 0.69 1.56 3.49
C ASN A 192 1.30 0.14 3.61
N GLN A 193 0.93 -0.79 2.73
CA GLN A 193 1.64 -2.07 2.60
C GLN A 193 3.06 -1.89 2.04
N CYS A 194 3.31 -0.79 1.31
CA CYS A 194 4.64 -0.45 0.79
C CYS A 194 5.13 0.93 1.26
N HIS A 195 4.22 1.86 1.59
CA HIS A 195 4.57 3.18 2.09
C HIS A 195 4.56 3.22 3.63
N ASP A 196 5.65 3.68 4.23
CA ASP A 196 5.67 4.05 5.66
C ASP A 196 4.87 5.33 5.87
N GLN A 197 3.57 5.17 6.19
CA GLN A 197 2.49 6.15 6.09
C GLN A 197 2.59 7.04 4.84
N LEU A 198 1.76 6.76 3.83
CA LEU A 198 1.69 7.62 2.65
C LEU A 198 1.47 9.10 3.04
N GLN A 199 2.36 9.98 2.57
CA GLN A 199 2.37 11.40 2.89
C GLN A 199 2.67 12.23 1.65
N ALA A 200 1.90 13.30 1.43
CA ALA A 200 2.09 14.22 0.31
C ALA A 200 1.94 15.70 0.74
N HIS A 201 2.39 16.61 -0.12
CA HIS A 201 2.30 18.07 0.07
C HIS A 201 2.89 18.57 1.40
N GLY A 202 4.16 18.23 1.66
CA GLY A 202 4.84 18.62 2.91
C GLY A 202 4.38 17.84 4.14
N GLY A 203 3.89 16.62 3.92
CA GLY A 203 3.47 15.67 4.96
C GLY A 203 2.01 15.79 5.41
N ARG A 204 1.25 16.75 4.87
CA ARG A 204 -0.03 17.16 5.47
C ARG A 204 -1.24 16.34 5.03
N TYR A 205 -1.15 15.62 3.91
CA TYR A 205 -2.23 14.77 3.40
C TYR A 205 -1.78 13.32 3.42
N VAL A 206 -2.53 12.49 4.15
CA VAL A 206 -2.15 11.12 4.54
C VAL A 206 -3.26 10.09 4.35
N THR A 207 -4.44 10.50 3.91
CA THR A 207 -5.59 9.61 3.67
C THR A 207 -6.09 9.71 2.24
N VAL A 208 -6.41 8.58 1.63
CA VAL A 208 -6.89 8.51 0.24
C VAL A 208 -8.15 9.35 0.03
N LYS A 209 -9.10 9.28 0.98
CA LYS A 209 -10.36 10.04 0.91
C LYS A 209 -10.10 11.54 0.82
N THR A 210 -9.08 12.08 1.48
CA THR A 210 -8.70 13.49 1.34
C THR A 210 -8.05 13.78 -0.01
N CYS A 211 -7.20 12.89 -0.53
CA CYS A 211 -6.56 13.05 -1.84
C CYS A 211 -7.59 13.23 -2.96
N VAL A 212 -8.63 12.37 -3.00
CA VAL A 212 -9.63 12.37 -4.08
C VAL A 212 -10.57 13.57 -4.08
N LEU A 213 -10.54 14.42 -3.05
CA LEU A 213 -11.28 15.69 -3.06
C LEU A 213 -10.61 16.74 -3.95
N CYS A 214 -9.29 16.63 -4.17
CA CYS A 214 -8.52 17.54 -5.04
C CYS A 214 -8.05 16.88 -6.34
N HIS A 215 -7.60 15.62 -6.24
CA HIS A 215 -7.08 14.83 -7.37
C HIS A 215 -8.24 14.22 -8.17
N GLN A 216 -8.94 15.07 -8.90
CA GLN A 216 -10.08 14.75 -9.74
C GLN A 216 -9.85 15.25 -11.19
N PRO A 217 -10.70 14.89 -12.18
CA PRO A 217 -10.44 15.20 -13.59
C PRO A 217 -10.26 16.69 -13.94
N GLN A 218 -10.91 17.61 -13.21
CA GLN A 218 -10.69 19.06 -13.27
C GLN A 218 -9.42 19.58 -12.59
N THR A 219 -8.44 18.74 -12.25
CA THR A 219 -7.09 19.21 -11.89
C THR A 219 -6.05 18.67 -12.86
N VAL A 220 -5.30 19.59 -13.47
CA VAL A 220 -4.18 19.31 -14.38
C VAL A 220 -2.96 20.11 -13.96
N ASP A 221 -1.77 19.58 -14.19
CA ASP A 221 -0.51 20.31 -14.09
C ASP A 221 -0.32 21.17 -15.36
N PRO A 222 -0.40 22.51 -15.27
CA PRO A 222 -0.29 23.36 -16.44
C PRO A 222 1.14 23.47 -17.01
N ASP A 223 2.16 23.05 -16.27
CA ASP A 223 3.55 23.09 -16.75
C ASP A 223 3.90 21.88 -17.61
N THR A 224 3.19 20.76 -17.46
CA THR A 224 3.43 19.53 -18.23
C THR A 224 2.26 19.11 -19.09
N GLY A 225 1.06 19.62 -18.81
CA GLY A 225 -0.19 19.16 -19.41
C GLY A 225 -0.70 17.84 -18.84
N ASN A 226 0.02 17.20 -17.92
CA ASN A 226 -0.43 15.96 -17.29
C ASN A 226 -1.62 16.24 -16.37
N THR A 227 -2.66 15.40 -16.46
CA THR A 227 -3.70 15.40 -15.42
C THR A 227 -3.13 14.88 -14.10
N VAL A 228 -3.65 15.41 -13.00
CA VAL A 228 -3.43 14.87 -11.65
C VAL A 228 -4.71 14.24 -11.09
N ASP A 229 -5.65 13.80 -11.95
CA ASP A 229 -6.75 12.91 -11.55
C ASP A 229 -6.16 11.68 -10.84
N PHE A 230 -6.63 11.37 -9.64
CA PHE A 230 -6.03 10.39 -8.75
C PHE A 230 -5.81 9.04 -9.45
N LYS A 231 -6.82 8.55 -10.17
CA LYS A 231 -6.73 7.26 -10.86
C LYS A 231 -5.69 7.24 -11.98
N VAL A 232 -5.49 8.35 -12.68
CA VAL A 232 -4.50 8.45 -13.77
C VAL A 232 -3.10 8.62 -13.20
N MET A 233 -2.97 9.56 -12.27
CA MET A 233 -1.69 9.90 -11.64
C MET A 233 -1.09 8.70 -10.90
N ILE A 234 -1.88 8.03 -10.06
CA ILE A 234 -1.37 6.92 -9.25
C ILE A 234 -0.96 5.74 -10.15
N HIS A 235 -1.75 5.39 -11.17
CA HIS A 235 -1.34 4.35 -12.11
C HIS A 235 -0.06 4.72 -12.86
N LYS A 236 0.06 5.94 -13.39
CA LYS A 236 1.28 6.38 -14.08
C LYS A 236 2.52 6.38 -13.17
N ILE A 237 2.39 6.84 -11.92
CA ILE A 237 3.49 6.80 -10.95
C ILE A 237 3.98 5.36 -10.74
N HIS A 238 3.07 4.40 -10.51
CA HIS A 238 3.45 3.02 -10.21
C HIS A 238 3.84 2.23 -11.46
N ARG A 239 3.34 2.61 -12.64
CA ARG A 239 3.82 2.06 -13.91
C ARG A 239 5.23 2.59 -14.24
N GLY A 240 5.53 3.83 -13.87
CA GLY A 240 6.88 4.40 -13.76
C GLY A 240 7.77 4.11 -14.96
N ARG A 241 8.92 3.47 -14.73
CA ARG A 241 9.90 3.09 -15.77
C ARG A 241 9.36 2.18 -16.86
N ASP A 242 8.25 1.49 -16.59
CA ASP A 242 7.63 0.54 -17.50
C ASP A 242 6.47 1.15 -18.30
N LEU A 243 6.17 2.44 -18.13
CA LEU A 243 5.24 3.14 -19.01
C LEU A 243 5.75 3.06 -20.46
N PRO A 244 4.88 2.71 -21.43
CA PRO A 244 5.24 2.73 -22.84
C PRO A 244 5.87 4.07 -23.28
N SER A 245 5.28 5.20 -22.87
CA SER A 245 5.84 6.53 -23.15
C SER A 245 7.24 6.76 -22.57
N VAL A 246 7.48 6.31 -21.33
CA VAL A 246 8.78 6.42 -20.66
C VAL A 246 9.84 5.56 -21.36
N ARG A 247 9.49 4.32 -21.73
CA ARG A 247 10.36 3.44 -22.53
C ARG A 247 10.67 4.04 -23.91
N ALA A 248 9.74 4.80 -24.48
CA ALA A 248 9.94 5.55 -25.72
C ALA A 248 10.68 6.89 -25.53
N GLY A 249 11.13 7.23 -24.32
CA GLY A 249 11.94 8.42 -24.02
C GLY A 249 11.15 9.66 -23.59
N THR A 250 9.83 9.57 -23.41
CA THR A 250 9.01 10.67 -22.86
C THR A 250 8.87 10.51 -21.35
N PRO A 251 9.49 11.37 -20.52
CA PRO A 251 9.42 11.22 -19.07
C PRO A 251 8.04 11.58 -18.52
N TYR A 252 7.62 10.89 -17.45
CA TYR A 252 6.41 11.24 -16.70
C TYR A 252 6.76 12.15 -15.52
N ARG A 253 6.40 13.43 -15.67
CA ARG A 253 6.74 14.51 -14.72
C ARG A 253 5.52 15.27 -14.27
N ILE A 254 5.55 15.73 -13.02
CA ILE A 254 4.60 16.69 -12.46
C ILE A 254 5.39 17.84 -11.84
N VAL A 255 5.04 19.08 -12.17
CA VAL A 255 5.63 20.28 -11.55
C VAL A 255 4.77 20.69 -10.35
N GLY A 256 5.42 20.79 -9.20
CA GLY A 256 4.78 21.07 -7.93
C GLY A 256 5.11 22.44 -7.37
N PHE A 257 5.10 22.52 -6.04
CA PHE A 257 5.33 23.75 -5.28
C PHE A 257 6.68 24.40 -5.66
N MET A 258 6.64 25.72 -5.90
CA MET A 258 7.82 26.52 -6.30
C MET A 258 8.55 26.00 -7.55
N GLY A 259 7.83 25.43 -8.51
CA GLY A 259 8.41 24.95 -9.77
C GLY A 259 9.23 23.65 -9.62
N ARG A 260 9.15 22.98 -8.45
CA ARG A 260 9.87 21.72 -8.24
C ARG A 260 9.33 20.64 -9.17
N VAL A 261 10.22 20.07 -9.99
CA VAL A 261 9.90 18.95 -10.88
C VAL A 261 9.98 17.64 -10.10
N PHE A 262 8.90 16.87 -10.13
CA PHE A 262 8.85 15.48 -9.68
C PHE A 262 8.88 14.57 -10.90
N ASP A 263 9.97 13.84 -11.09
CA ASP A 263 10.14 12.87 -12.19
C ASP A 263 9.91 11.45 -11.67
N PHE A 264 8.84 10.81 -12.14
CA PHE A 264 8.44 9.47 -11.74
C PHE A 264 8.91 8.39 -12.72
N SER A 265 9.70 8.75 -13.73
CA SER A 265 10.13 7.85 -14.82
C SER A 265 11.06 6.73 -14.36
N THR A 266 11.61 6.81 -13.16
CA THR A 266 12.51 5.79 -12.59
C THR A 266 11.85 4.89 -11.57
N VAL A 267 10.59 5.18 -11.18
CA VAL A 267 9.85 4.38 -10.22
C VAL A 267 9.69 2.96 -10.77
N GLY A 268 10.03 1.97 -9.94
CA GLY A 268 9.79 0.56 -10.22
C GLY A 268 8.81 -0.02 -9.20
N PHE A 269 7.73 -0.63 -9.66
CA PHE A 269 6.80 -1.34 -8.80
C PHE A 269 7.43 -2.66 -8.33
N PRO A 270 7.41 -2.99 -7.02
CA PRO A 270 8.10 -4.17 -6.49
C PRO A 270 7.39 -5.50 -6.79
N GLN A 271 6.17 -5.45 -7.36
CA GLN A 271 5.39 -6.62 -7.75
C GLN A 271 5.06 -6.57 -9.24
N ASP A 272 4.41 -7.62 -9.75
CA ASP A 272 3.77 -7.54 -11.07
C ASP A 272 2.65 -6.49 -11.03
N ILE A 273 2.69 -5.51 -11.93
CA ILE A 273 1.72 -4.39 -11.97
C ILE A 273 0.28 -4.87 -12.24
N ARG A 274 0.11 -6.08 -12.81
CA ARG A 274 -1.19 -6.73 -12.99
C ARG A 274 -1.82 -7.19 -11.67
N ASN A 275 -1.09 -7.13 -10.56
CA ASN A 275 -1.63 -7.43 -9.23
C ASN A 275 -2.52 -6.30 -8.70
N CYS A 276 -3.66 -6.08 -9.36
CA CYS A 276 -4.60 -5.00 -9.06
C CYS A 276 -5.05 -4.99 -7.59
N THR A 277 -5.20 -6.17 -6.99
CA THR A 277 -5.70 -6.37 -5.61
C THR A 277 -4.74 -5.88 -4.54
N THR A 278 -3.47 -5.60 -4.87
CA THR A 278 -2.53 -4.92 -3.97
C THR A 278 -3.04 -3.53 -3.57
N CYS A 279 -3.67 -2.80 -4.51
CA CYS A 279 -4.26 -1.48 -4.25
C CYS A 279 -5.79 -1.55 -4.15
N HIS A 280 -6.44 -2.29 -5.05
CA HIS A 280 -7.87 -2.57 -5.04
C HIS A 280 -8.20 -3.72 -4.09
N ALA A 281 -7.80 -3.54 -2.83
CA ALA A 281 -7.98 -4.51 -1.77
C ALA A 281 -9.40 -4.47 -1.19
N ALA A 282 -9.77 -5.53 -0.47
CA ALA A 282 -10.98 -5.54 0.34
C ALA A 282 -10.98 -4.39 1.38
N GLY A 283 -12.16 -3.94 1.77
CA GLY A 283 -12.36 -2.87 2.77
C GLY A 283 -12.81 -1.53 2.20
N ALA A 284 -12.74 -1.34 0.88
CA ALA A 284 -13.44 -0.25 0.18
C ALA A 284 -14.80 -0.74 -0.32
N THR A 285 -15.83 0.10 -0.25
CA THR A 285 -17.22 -0.22 -0.65
C THR A 285 -17.38 -0.38 -2.16
N GLN A 286 -16.45 0.14 -2.97
CA GLN A 286 -16.42 0.05 -4.43
C GLN A 286 -15.10 -0.54 -4.93
N ALA A 287 -14.54 -1.53 -4.23
CA ALA A 287 -13.25 -2.14 -4.57
C ALA A 287 -13.20 -2.75 -5.99
N ASP A 288 -14.35 -3.22 -6.51
CA ASP A 288 -14.51 -3.82 -7.83
C ASP A 288 -14.57 -2.80 -8.99
N ASN A 289 -14.55 -1.50 -8.69
CA ASN A 289 -14.66 -0.43 -9.70
C ASN A 289 -13.60 -0.52 -10.80
N HIS A 290 -12.41 -1.05 -10.47
CA HIS A 290 -11.32 -1.26 -11.43
C HIS A 290 -11.65 -2.30 -12.51
N LEU A 291 -12.56 -3.24 -12.23
CA LEU A 291 -13.04 -4.25 -13.17
C LEU A 291 -14.29 -3.77 -13.90
N THR A 292 -15.20 -3.12 -13.17
CA THR A 292 -16.55 -2.84 -13.66
C THR A 292 -16.69 -1.52 -14.40
N GLN A 293 -15.72 -0.60 -14.26
CA GLN A 293 -15.77 0.74 -14.86
C GLN A 293 -14.55 1.05 -15.73
N PRO A 294 -14.31 0.29 -16.82
CA PRO A 294 -13.26 0.61 -17.77
C PRO A 294 -13.50 2.00 -18.38
N SER A 295 -12.44 2.78 -18.51
CA SER A 295 -12.49 4.12 -19.13
C SER A 295 -11.18 4.43 -19.81
N ARG A 296 -11.21 5.27 -20.84
CA ARG A 296 -9.99 5.67 -21.56
C ARG A 296 -8.96 6.30 -20.65
N ALA A 297 -9.40 7.11 -19.68
CA ALA A 297 -8.52 7.75 -18.71
C ALA A 297 -7.78 6.73 -17.82
N THR A 298 -8.50 5.75 -17.26
CA THR A 298 -7.90 4.75 -16.36
C THR A 298 -7.10 3.68 -17.11
N CYS A 299 -7.54 3.23 -18.28
CA CYS A 299 -6.79 2.23 -19.05
C CYS A 299 -5.55 2.87 -19.69
N GLY A 300 -5.71 4.07 -20.26
CA GLY A 300 -4.63 4.85 -20.87
C GLY A 300 -3.61 5.40 -19.87
N SER A 301 -3.81 5.23 -18.56
CA SER A 301 -2.78 5.57 -17.57
C SER A 301 -1.67 4.52 -17.47
N CYS A 302 -1.93 3.27 -17.87
CA CYS A 302 -0.91 2.23 -17.98
C CYS A 302 -0.59 1.89 -19.45
N HIS A 303 -1.62 1.86 -20.29
CA HIS A 303 -1.54 1.65 -21.73
C HIS A 303 -1.45 2.99 -22.47
N ASP A 304 -0.46 3.81 -22.11
CA ASP A 304 -0.38 5.21 -22.56
C ASP A 304 0.17 5.40 -23.98
N ASN A 305 0.45 4.30 -24.68
CA ASN A 305 0.66 4.23 -26.12
C ASN A 305 -0.64 3.97 -26.92
N VAL A 306 -1.78 3.76 -26.25
CA VAL A 306 -3.07 3.56 -26.91
C VAL A 306 -3.71 4.91 -27.22
N ASN A 307 -3.96 5.17 -28.49
CA ASN A 307 -4.69 6.35 -28.93
C ASN A 307 -6.15 5.99 -29.20
N PHE A 308 -7.01 6.19 -28.21
CA PHE A 308 -8.44 5.90 -28.33
C PHE A 308 -9.16 6.75 -29.39
N ALA A 309 -8.64 7.91 -29.77
CA ALA A 309 -9.27 8.78 -30.76
C ALA A 309 -9.02 8.29 -32.20
N THR A 310 -7.87 7.67 -32.46
CA THR A 310 -7.49 7.13 -33.78
C THR A 310 -7.64 5.62 -33.88
N GLY A 311 -7.71 4.91 -32.75
CA GLY A 311 -7.69 3.45 -32.68
C GLY A 311 -6.28 2.84 -32.77
N GLU A 312 -5.24 3.66 -32.86
CA GLU A 312 -3.85 3.20 -32.84
C GLU A 312 -3.53 2.51 -31.50
N GLY A 313 -2.89 1.34 -31.56
CA GLY A 313 -2.68 0.49 -30.38
C GLY A 313 -3.95 -0.19 -29.86
N HIS A 314 -5.08 -0.07 -30.56
CA HIS A 314 -6.39 -0.62 -30.14
C HIS A 314 -7.16 -1.22 -31.33
N LEU A 315 -6.49 -2.03 -32.15
CA LEU A 315 -7.06 -2.73 -33.31
C LEU A 315 -7.74 -1.82 -34.35
N GLY A 316 -7.38 -0.53 -34.40
CA GLY A 316 -8.07 0.47 -35.23
C GLY A 316 -9.47 0.84 -34.72
N ILE A 317 -9.86 0.36 -33.53
CA ILE A 317 -11.17 0.63 -32.94
C ILE A 317 -11.13 1.96 -32.20
N VAL A 318 -11.76 2.97 -32.78
CA VAL A 318 -11.93 4.30 -32.17
C VAL A 318 -12.94 4.24 -31.02
N GLN A 319 -12.60 4.84 -29.89
CA GLN A 319 -13.47 5.04 -28.73
C GLN A 319 -13.63 6.55 -28.46
N ARG A 320 -14.81 7.09 -28.74
CA ARG A 320 -15.14 8.53 -28.54
C ARG A 320 -15.60 8.85 -27.13
N ASP A 321 -16.09 7.84 -26.42
CA ASP A 321 -16.54 7.87 -25.04
C ASP A 321 -16.24 6.52 -24.37
N ASP A 322 -16.59 6.40 -23.09
CA ASP A 322 -16.30 5.21 -22.29
C ASP A 322 -17.50 4.23 -22.23
N THR A 323 -18.61 4.51 -22.93
CA THR A 323 -19.88 3.77 -22.79
C THR A 323 -19.86 2.36 -23.38
N ARG A 324 -18.87 2.08 -24.24
CA ARG A 324 -18.76 0.82 -24.99
C ARG A 324 -17.58 -0.04 -24.57
N CYS A 325 -16.68 0.47 -23.72
CA CYS A 325 -15.50 -0.27 -23.26
C CYS A 325 -15.91 -1.63 -22.67
N GLY A 326 -16.90 -1.61 -21.77
CA GLY A 326 -17.42 -2.81 -21.10
C GLY A 326 -18.19 -3.77 -21.99
N ARG A 327 -18.33 -3.54 -23.31
CA ARG A 327 -18.89 -4.55 -24.24
C ARG A 327 -17.86 -5.61 -24.60
N CYS A 328 -16.60 -5.19 -24.74
CA CYS A 328 -15.47 -6.07 -25.06
C CYS A 328 -14.64 -6.36 -23.81
N HIS A 329 -14.31 -5.32 -23.04
CA HIS A 329 -13.57 -5.44 -21.78
C HIS A 329 -14.54 -5.70 -20.61
N GLN A 330 -15.12 -6.90 -20.60
CA GLN A 330 -15.96 -7.35 -19.49
C GLN A 330 -15.13 -7.42 -18.19
N PRO A 331 -15.75 -7.30 -17.00
CA PRO A 331 -15.02 -7.42 -15.73
C PRO A 331 -14.24 -8.74 -15.62
N THR A 332 -14.87 -9.83 -16.04
CA THR A 332 -14.31 -11.19 -16.08
C THR A 332 -15.04 -12.00 -17.16
N SER A 333 -14.37 -13.00 -17.71
CA SER A 333 -14.93 -14.00 -18.63
C SER A 333 -14.77 -15.43 -18.12
N SER A 334 -14.20 -15.61 -16.92
CA SER A 334 -13.70 -16.88 -16.36
C SER A 334 -12.50 -17.52 -17.07
N ASP A 335 -12.01 -16.92 -18.16
CA ASP A 335 -10.80 -17.33 -18.87
C ASP A 335 -9.58 -16.50 -18.47
N GLU A 336 -8.39 -17.07 -18.64
CA GLU A 336 -7.12 -16.33 -18.49
C GLU A 336 -6.64 -15.84 -19.85
N PHE A 337 -5.95 -14.69 -19.87
CA PHE A 337 -5.33 -14.12 -21.06
C PHE A 337 -6.31 -13.81 -22.21
N ASP A 338 -7.51 -13.36 -21.85
CA ASP A 338 -8.52 -12.90 -22.80
C ASP A 338 -8.73 -11.38 -22.73
N LEU A 339 -9.77 -10.86 -23.40
CA LEU A 339 -10.06 -9.43 -23.45
C LEU A 339 -10.75 -8.88 -22.19
N SER A 340 -11.19 -9.73 -21.27
CA SER A 340 -11.77 -9.28 -20.00
C SER A 340 -10.72 -8.57 -19.14
N VAL A 341 -11.14 -7.66 -18.27
CA VAL A 341 -10.19 -6.92 -17.41
C VAL A 341 -9.44 -7.89 -16.51
N ALA A 342 -10.12 -8.83 -15.85
CA ALA A 342 -9.45 -9.82 -15.02
C ALA A 342 -8.54 -10.76 -15.85
N GLY A 343 -9.01 -11.25 -17.00
CA GLY A 343 -8.26 -12.18 -17.84
C GLY A 343 -7.00 -11.56 -18.46
N ALA A 344 -7.09 -10.35 -19.01
CA ALA A 344 -5.95 -9.61 -19.57
C ALA A 344 -4.88 -9.28 -18.51
N HIS A 345 -5.31 -9.09 -17.25
CA HIS A 345 -4.40 -8.86 -16.12
C HIS A 345 -4.08 -10.15 -15.35
N THR A 346 -4.21 -11.32 -15.98
CA THR A 346 -3.73 -12.57 -15.37
C THR A 346 -2.23 -12.48 -15.15
N ILE A 347 -1.80 -12.84 -13.94
CA ILE A 347 -0.39 -12.93 -13.58
C ILE A 347 0.12 -14.32 -13.97
N PRO A 348 1.09 -14.44 -14.90
CA PRO A 348 1.50 -15.73 -15.47
C PRO A 348 1.96 -16.74 -14.42
N PHE A 349 2.74 -16.33 -13.41
CA PHE A 349 3.18 -17.21 -12.33
C PHE A 349 2.08 -17.61 -11.33
N LYS A 350 0.87 -17.04 -11.46
CA LYS A 350 -0.34 -17.42 -10.71
C LYS A 350 -1.41 -18.07 -11.60
N SER A 351 -1.10 -18.36 -12.86
CA SER A 351 -2.04 -18.94 -13.82
C SER A 351 -2.57 -20.30 -13.34
N ARG A 352 -3.86 -20.54 -13.57
CA ARG A 352 -4.53 -21.84 -13.33
C ARG A 352 -4.03 -22.94 -14.27
N GLN A 353 -3.38 -22.59 -15.37
CA GLN A 353 -2.74 -23.56 -16.26
C GLN A 353 -1.51 -24.20 -15.60
N LEU A 354 -0.96 -23.59 -14.54
CA LEU A 354 0.18 -24.13 -13.83
C LEU A 354 -0.23 -25.28 -12.89
N PRO A 355 0.23 -26.51 -13.14
CA PRO A 355 -0.02 -27.64 -12.24
C PRO A 355 0.62 -27.45 -10.85
N GLY A 356 1.61 -26.56 -10.71
CA GLY A 356 2.33 -26.34 -9.47
C GLY A 356 3.40 -27.41 -9.24
N VAL A 357 4.37 -27.08 -8.39
CA VAL A 357 5.35 -28.02 -7.85
C VAL A 357 5.29 -27.95 -6.33
N VAL A 358 5.26 -29.11 -5.69
CA VAL A 358 5.22 -29.27 -4.24
C VAL A 358 6.37 -30.20 -3.87
N PHE A 359 7.28 -29.68 -3.05
CA PHE A 359 8.39 -30.45 -2.51
C PHE A 359 8.08 -30.93 -1.09
N LYS A 360 8.66 -32.06 -0.71
CA LYS A 360 8.73 -32.50 0.69
C LYS A 360 10.05 -33.22 0.90
N ILE A 361 10.82 -32.81 1.91
CA ILE A 361 11.94 -33.61 2.40
C ILE A 361 11.38 -34.59 3.45
N VAL A 362 11.59 -35.88 3.24
CA VAL A 362 11.08 -36.95 4.10
C VAL A 362 12.09 -37.29 5.18
N SER A 363 13.36 -37.43 4.82
CA SER A 363 14.44 -37.68 5.77
C SER A 363 15.82 -37.32 5.20
N VAL A 364 16.78 -37.15 6.10
CA VAL A 364 18.21 -37.00 5.78
C VAL A 364 18.97 -38.02 6.62
N THR A 365 19.77 -38.88 5.98
CA THR A 365 20.61 -39.91 6.63
C THR A 365 22.08 -39.67 6.32
N ASP A 366 22.97 -40.44 6.95
CA ASP A 366 24.43 -40.38 6.74
C ASP A 366 25.04 -39.00 7.09
N THR A 367 24.55 -38.42 8.21
CA THR A 367 24.82 -37.04 8.61
C THR A 367 26.05 -36.84 9.49
N ALA A 368 26.88 -37.86 9.69
CA ALA A 368 28.08 -37.72 10.51
C ALA A 368 29.17 -36.85 9.79
N PRO A 369 30.08 -36.20 10.53
CA PRO A 369 31.16 -35.42 9.93
C PRO A 369 31.98 -36.21 8.90
N GLY A 370 32.31 -35.59 7.77
CA GLY A 370 33.04 -36.25 6.67
C GLY A 370 32.24 -37.28 5.88
N ARG A 371 30.95 -37.53 6.19
CA ARG A 371 30.05 -38.37 5.39
C ARG A 371 29.28 -37.55 4.37
N THR A 372 28.78 -38.23 3.35
CA THR A 372 27.92 -37.69 2.30
C THR A 372 26.45 -37.94 2.66
N PRO A 373 25.68 -36.92 3.05
CA PRO A 373 24.30 -37.12 3.45
C PRO A 373 23.43 -37.66 2.30
N THR A 374 22.47 -38.51 2.63
CA THR A 374 21.47 -39.01 1.69
C THR A 374 20.10 -38.43 2.03
N VAL A 375 19.45 -37.81 1.04
CA VAL A 375 18.15 -37.15 1.17
C VAL A 375 17.08 -38.03 0.52
N LEU A 376 16.01 -38.27 1.26
CA LEU A 376 14.77 -38.85 0.74
C LEU A 376 13.74 -37.73 0.62
N PHE A 377 13.14 -37.55 -0.56
CA PHE A 377 12.21 -36.45 -0.82
C PHE A 377 11.15 -36.82 -1.85
N THR A 378 10.05 -36.08 -1.88
CA THR A 378 9.03 -36.20 -2.94
C THR A 378 8.95 -34.90 -3.75
N ILE A 379 8.57 -35.06 -5.02
CA ILE A 379 8.15 -33.95 -5.88
C ILE A 379 6.78 -34.32 -6.44
N GLN A 380 5.79 -33.46 -6.24
CA GLN A 380 4.44 -33.66 -6.74
C GLN A 380 3.91 -32.38 -7.37
N ASP A 381 2.90 -32.49 -8.23
CA ASP A 381 2.08 -31.34 -8.59
C ASP A 381 1.03 -31.06 -7.50
N ARG A 382 0.28 -29.95 -7.63
CA ARG A 382 -0.77 -29.58 -6.65
C ARG A 382 -1.95 -30.56 -6.61
N SER A 383 -2.07 -31.45 -7.61
CA SER A 383 -3.06 -32.53 -7.62
C SER A 383 -2.56 -33.81 -6.94
N GLY A 384 -1.31 -33.81 -6.46
CA GLY A 384 -0.67 -34.93 -5.78
C GLY A 384 0.00 -35.94 -6.72
N ARG A 385 0.07 -35.65 -8.04
CA ARG A 385 0.73 -36.56 -8.98
C ARG A 385 2.24 -36.43 -8.87
N PRO A 386 3.00 -37.53 -8.85
CA PRO A 386 4.45 -37.48 -8.74
C PRO A 386 5.09 -36.85 -9.97
N ILE A 387 6.14 -36.06 -9.75
CA ILE A 387 6.99 -35.47 -10.79
C ILE A 387 8.36 -36.14 -10.70
N ALA A 388 8.83 -36.70 -11.81
CA ALA A 388 10.18 -37.26 -11.87
C ALA A 388 11.23 -36.14 -11.76
N PRO A 389 12.31 -36.31 -10.97
CA PRO A 389 13.41 -35.35 -10.89
C PRO A 389 13.97 -34.94 -12.26
N SER A 390 14.06 -35.88 -13.20
CA SER A 390 14.54 -35.65 -14.56
C SER A 390 13.60 -34.80 -15.43
N ALA A 391 12.32 -34.71 -15.07
CA ALA A 391 11.34 -33.85 -15.73
C ALA A 391 11.40 -32.39 -15.25
N MET A 392 12.18 -32.09 -14.21
CA MET A 392 12.40 -30.73 -13.73
C MET A 392 13.36 -29.99 -14.65
N THR A 393 13.08 -28.71 -14.94
CA THR A 393 14.03 -27.85 -15.66
C THR A 393 15.24 -27.55 -14.79
N ARG A 394 15.00 -27.25 -13.51
CA ARG A 394 16.01 -27.16 -12.46
C ARG A 394 15.49 -27.89 -11.22
N LEU A 395 16.37 -28.68 -10.60
CA LEU A 395 16.17 -29.22 -9.28
C LEU A 395 17.52 -29.23 -8.56
N ALA A 396 17.59 -28.59 -7.41
CA ALA A 396 18.79 -28.56 -6.59
C ALA A 396 18.46 -28.95 -5.15
N LEU A 397 19.38 -29.70 -4.55
CA LEU A 397 19.45 -29.89 -3.12
C LEU A 397 20.63 -29.06 -2.60
N VAL A 398 20.34 -28.22 -1.59
CA VAL A 398 21.30 -27.31 -0.98
C VAL A 398 21.58 -27.82 0.43
N LEU A 399 22.81 -28.25 0.67
CA LEU A 399 23.27 -28.66 1.99
C LEU A 399 24.07 -27.50 2.60
N GLY A 400 23.76 -27.09 3.82
CA GLY A 400 24.43 -25.96 4.46
C GLY A 400 24.47 -26.04 5.98
N GLY A 401 25.41 -25.30 6.57
CA GLY A 401 25.57 -25.16 8.00
C GLY A 401 26.95 -24.65 8.41
N PRO A 402 27.22 -24.55 9.73
CA PRO A 402 26.26 -24.71 10.82
C PRO A 402 25.11 -23.69 10.74
N THR A 403 23.92 -24.00 11.25
CA THR A 403 22.72 -23.11 11.13
C THR A 403 22.81 -21.82 11.95
N THR A 404 23.91 -21.59 12.66
CA THR A 404 24.19 -20.35 13.37
C THR A 404 24.49 -19.20 12.42
N ASP A 405 25.20 -19.49 11.32
CA ASP A 405 25.70 -18.48 10.38
C ASP A 405 25.70 -18.94 8.91
N TYR A 406 25.46 -20.22 8.65
CA TYR A 406 25.54 -20.84 7.32
C TYR A 406 26.90 -20.61 6.64
N ALA A 407 27.98 -20.61 7.43
CA ALA A 407 29.34 -20.34 6.94
C ALA A 407 29.81 -21.27 5.82
N TRP A 408 29.22 -22.47 5.71
CA TRP A 408 29.47 -23.41 4.63
C TRP A 408 28.17 -23.88 3.97
N TRP A 409 28.20 -24.00 2.63
CA TRP A 409 27.10 -24.60 1.87
C TRP A 409 27.59 -25.18 0.55
N VAL A 410 26.81 -26.12 0.03
CA VAL A 410 26.95 -26.69 -1.31
C VAL A 410 25.57 -26.87 -1.93
N SER A 411 25.47 -26.62 -3.24
CA SER A 411 24.26 -26.89 -4.02
C SER A 411 24.60 -27.90 -5.10
N GLU A 412 23.85 -29.00 -5.16
CA GLU A 412 24.03 -30.02 -6.20
C GLU A 412 22.77 -30.23 -7.04
N ASP A 413 22.96 -30.46 -8.35
CA ASP A 413 21.88 -30.84 -9.25
C ASP A 413 21.34 -32.23 -8.88
N ALA A 414 20.06 -32.26 -8.49
CA ALA A 414 19.37 -33.45 -8.02
C ALA A 414 18.45 -34.09 -9.06
N ARG A 415 18.47 -33.62 -10.33
CA ARG A 415 17.66 -34.20 -11.42
C ARG A 415 18.00 -35.66 -11.74
N GLY A 416 19.18 -36.12 -11.35
CA GLY A 416 19.61 -37.52 -11.43
C GLY A 416 19.24 -38.39 -10.22
N ALA A 417 18.39 -37.92 -9.31
CA ALA A 417 17.94 -38.70 -8.16
C ALA A 417 17.24 -40.01 -8.58
N THR A 418 17.47 -41.08 -7.83
CA THR A 418 16.93 -42.41 -8.11
C THR A 418 15.56 -42.61 -7.44
N GLY A 419 14.68 -43.40 -8.05
CA GLY A 419 13.34 -43.67 -7.53
C GLY A 419 12.26 -43.51 -8.61
N PRO A 420 10.98 -43.38 -8.23
CA PRO A 420 10.50 -43.40 -6.85
C PRO A 420 10.56 -44.80 -6.21
N ASP A 421 10.64 -44.87 -4.87
CA ASP A 421 10.38 -46.09 -4.11
C ASP A 421 8.88 -46.41 -4.02
N ALA A 422 8.49 -47.46 -3.28
CA ALA A 422 7.10 -47.90 -3.16
C ALA A 422 6.20 -46.83 -2.49
N GLU A 423 6.79 -45.97 -1.66
CA GLU A 423 6.13 -44.86 -0.98
C GLU A 423 6.14 -43.56 -1.80
N GLY A 424 6.73 -43.57 -3.00
CA GLY A 424 6.77 -42.43 -3.92
C GLY A 424 7.95 -41.48 -3.72
N ASN A 425 8.98 -41.87 -2.98
CA ASN A 425 10.13 -41.02 -2.67
C ASN A 425 11.29 -41.21 -3.63
N TYR A 426 11.97 -40.10 -3.92
CA TYR A 426 13.23 -40.03 -4.63
C TYR A 426 14.39 -39.92 -3.64
N ARG A 427 15.51 -40.53 -4.00
CA ARG A 427 16.74 -40.56 -3.21
C ARG A 427 17.87 -39.85 -3.94
N TYR A 428 18.56 -38.97 -3.22
CA TYR A 428 19.78 -38.33 -3.68
C TYR A 428 20.84 -38.35 -2.59
N THR A 429 22.03 -38.87 -2.91
CA THR A 429 23.21 -38.79 -2.02
C THR A 429 24.11 -37.69 -2.52
N PHE A 430 24.42 -36.73 -1.66
CA PHE A 430 25.36 -35.66 -1.99
C PHE A 430 26.71 -36.25 -2.39
N ARG A 431 27.35 -35.66 -3.41
CA ARG A 431 28.75 -36.01 -3.75
C ARG A 431 29.72 -35.35 -2.78
N THR A 432 29.34 -34.19 -2.28
CA THR A 432 30.15 -33.40 -1.34
C THR A 432 29.89 -33.88 0.09
N PRO A 433 30.94 -34.30 0.83
CA PRO A 433 30.78 -34.67 2.23
C PRO A 433 30.56 -33.42 3.11
N LEU A 434 29.95 -33.62 4.27
CA LEU A 434 29.98 -32.64 5.34
C LEU A 434 31.43 -32.31 5.75
N PRO A 435 31.73 -31.07 6.19
CA PRO A 435 33.03 -30.75 6.76
C PRO A 435 33.48 -31.78 7.80
N ALA A 436 34.76 -32.13 7.82
CA ALA A 436 35.28 -33.16 8.75
C ALA A 436 35.15 -32.72 10.23
N ASP A 437 35.16 -31.41 10.46
CA ASP A 437 34.96 -30.74 11.73
C ASP A 437 33.52 -30.27 11.95
N ALA A 438 32.56 -30.68 11.10
CA ALA A 438 31.16 -30.30 11.23
C ALA A 438 30.60 -30.67 12.61
N ARG A 439 29.95 -29.74 13.30
CA ARG A 439 29.28 -29.97 14.59
C ARG A 439 27.98 -29.19 14.64
N GLY A 440 27.02 -29.71 15.39
CA GLY A 440 25.78 -28.99 15.69
C GLY A 440 24.70 -29.27 14.65
N THR A 441 23.97 -28.23 14.24
CA THR A 441 22.83 -28.40 13.33
C THR A 441 23.19 -27.94 11.92
N TYR A 442 22.81 -28.76 10.94
CA TYR A 442 22.93 -28.50 9.51
C TYR A 442 21.53 -28.58 8.86
N VAL A 443 21.42 -28.09 7.62
CA VAL A 443 20.17 -28.04 6.86
C VAL A 443 20.35 -28.64 5.47
N VAL A 444 19.32 -29.33 4.99
CA VAL A 444 19.10 -29.54 3.56
C VAL A 444 17.90 -28.71 3.12
N GLY A 445 18.07 -27.90 2.08
CA GLY A 445 17.00 -27.26 1.33
C GLY A 445 16.78 -27.94 -0.02
N ILE A 446 15.54 -27.93 -0.50
CA ILE A 446 15.18 -28.32 -1.87
C ILE A 446 14.59 -27.11 -2.59
N GLU A 447 15.06 -26.86 -3.81
CA GLU A 447 14.55 -25.82 -4.70
C GLU A 447 14.47 -26.33 -6.14
N GLY A 448 13.50 -25.83 -6.91
CA GLY A 448 13.36 -26.25 -8.30
C GLY A 448 12.14 -25.69 -8.99
N TYR A 449 12.15 -25.80 -10.31
CA TYR A 449 11.04 -25.39 -11.16
C TYR A 449 11.00 -26.17 -12.47
N ARG A 450 9.83 -26.16 -13.10
CA ARG A 450 9.64 -26.53 -14.51
C ARG A 450 9.33 -25.29 -15.32
N ASN A 451 9.89 -25.20 -16.52
CA ASN A 451 9.44 -24.24 -17.52
C ASN A 451 8.16 -24.77 -18.15
N ILE A 452 7.07 -24.01 -18.05
CA ILE A 452 5.79 -24.33 -18.66
C ILE A 452 5.42 -23.18 -19.59
N THR A 453 5.18 -23.51 -20.86
CA THR A 453 4.62 -22.57 -21.82
C THR A 453 3.12 -22.49 -21.60
N LEU A 454 2.65 -21.33 -21.17
CA LEU A 454 1.23 -21.04 -21.03
C LEU A 454 0.59 -20.84 -22.40
N ASP A 455 -0.63 -21.32 -22.56
CA ASP A 455 -1.49 -20.88 -23.66
C ASP A 455 -1.77 -19.37 -23.47
N PRO A 456 -1.35 -18.50 -24.41
CA PRO A 456 -1.56 -17.06 -24.32
C PRO A 456 -3.02 -16.64 -24.54
N GLY A 457 -3.92 -17.59 -24.82
CA GLY A 457 -5.31 -17.29 -25.06
C GLY A 457 -5.53 -16.52 -26.36
N PRO A 458 -6.78 -16.09 -26.62
CA PRO A 458 -7.17 -15.51 -27.90
C PRO A 458 -6.72 -14.05 -28.09
N ALA A 459 -6.20 -13.38 -27.05
CA ALA A 459 -5.91 -11.94 -27.09
C ALA A 459 -4.54 -11.58 -27.67
N ASP A 460 -3.58 -12.51 -27.73
CA ASP A 460 -2.24 -12.25 -28.28
C ASP A 460 -1.58 -13.52 -28.89
N PRO A 461 -2.00 -13.95 -30.10
CA PRO A 461 -1.42 -15.11 -30.77
C PRO A 461 -0.02 -14.75 -31.30
N GLY A 462 1.00 -14.85 -30.44
CA GLY A 462 2.40 -14.69 -30.88
C GLY A 462 3.43 -14.20 -29.87
N ASP A 463 3.11 -13.92 -28.61
CA ASP A 463 4.13 -13.52 -27.62
C ASP A 463 5.02 -14.74 -27.22
N PRO A 464 6.31 -14.77 -27.62
CA PRO A 464 7.23 -15.85 -27.26
C PRO A 464 7.60 -15.89 -25.77
N ALA A 465 7.07 -14.97 -24.93
CA ALA A 465 7.43 -14.83 -23.52
C ALA A 465 6.58 -15.65 -22.53
N ASN A 466 5.62 -16.46 -22.97
CA ASN A 466 4.72 -17.16 -22.04
C ASN A 466 5.29 -18.43 -21.37
N THR A 467 6.59 -18.68 -21.50
CA THR A 467 7.26 -19.69 -20.67
C THR A 467 7.49 -19.14 -19.27
N VAL A 468 6.79 -19.69 -18.29
CA VAL A 468 6.95 -19.32 -16.88
C VAL A 468 7.60 -20.45 -16.09
N ARG A 469 8.24 -20.08 -14.98
CA ARG A 469 8.77 -21.03 -14.01
C ARG A 469 7.64 -21.46 -13.07
N ASP A 470 7.14 -22.67 -13.29
CA ASP A 470 6.32 -23.39 -12.33
C ASP A 470 7.22 -23.89 -11.19
N ALA A 471 7.45 -23.00 -10.22
CA ALA A 471 8.34 -23.23 -9.09
C ALA A 471 7.58 -23.77 -7.89
N GLY A 472 8.25 -24.65 -7.14
CA GLY A 472 7.75 -25.07 -5.82
C GLY A 472 8.33 -24.18 -4.73
N ASP A 473 7.59 -24.03 -3.63
CA ASP A 473 8.11 -23.36 -2.44
C ASP A 473 9.30 -24.15 -1.89
N ASN A 474 10.36 -23.42 -1.54
CA ASN A 474 11.56 -24.04 -0.98
C ASN A 474 11.23 -24.68 0.36
N VAL A 475 11.59 -25.96 0.52
CA VAL A 475 11.43 -26.69 1.78
C VAL A 475 12.80 -26.96 2.38
N VAL A 476 12.90 -26.82 3.70
CA VAL A 476 14.13 -27.09 4.44
C VAL A 476 13.90 -28.15 5.52
N GLN A 477 14.90 -29.00 5.74
CA GLN A 477 14.93 -29.98 6.81
C GLN A 477 16.24 -29.83 7.58
N TYR A 478 16.11 -29.61 8.89
CA TYR A 478 17.26 -29.56 9.81
C TYR A 478 17.61 -30.95 10.31
N PHE A 479 18.90 -31.18 10.56
CA PHE A 479 19.42 -32.42 11.12
C PHE A 479 20.69 -32.16 11.95
N ALA A 480 20.98 -33.06 12.88
CA ALA A 480 22.16 -32.97 13.75
C ALA A 480 23.37 -33.69 13.11
N VAL A 481 24.56 -33.12 13.37
CA VAL A 481 25.87 -33.61 12.92
C VAL A 481 26.81 -33.82 14.11
#